data_AF-A0A3A8J8M5-F1
#
_entry.id   AF-A0A3A8J8M5-F1
#
_cell.length_a   1.000
_cell.length_b   1.000
_cell.length_c   1.000
_cell.angle_alpha   90.00
_cell.angle_beta   90.00
_cell.angle_gamma   90.00
#
_symmetry.space_group_name_H-M   'P 1'
#
loop_
_entity.id
_entity.type
_entity.pdbx_description
1 polymer ?
#
loop_
_entity_poly.entity_id
_entity_poly.type
_entity_poly.pdbx_seq_one_letter_code
_entity_poly.pdbx_strand_id
1 'polypeptide(L)'
;AEGLEHLARLSLALLTPRVEAAYLPQVRAVISRRRLVELLAADSLDRWTAEMLPTPRMRDLLPRLAWRYVEDERAAVAEARASLAERLTPPAEPRTHRVHGMLLAWRALLPSSVAPRPSRALSLEALVEEPDLPGFRLKETRISEQPVGPAGSVFILPDARLTFSPTAVAVDCSCGATFCVHQLAAVDTALLWLRQRWTEAFAETLEELVRPQWARTLRALERAVEES
;
A
#
# COMPACT_ATOMS: atom_id res chain seq x y z
N ALA A 1 -5.55 10.22 -18.10
CA ALA A 1 -4.67 10.33 -16.92
C ALA A 1 -4.55 8.96 -16.29
N GLU A 2 -3.65 8.14 -16.80
CA GLU A 2 -3.44 6.79 -16.26
C GLU A 2 -2.84 6.87 -14.85
N GLY A 3 -3.26 6.00 -13.93
CA GLY A 3 -2.59 5.87 -12.63
C GLY A 3 -3.21 6.65 -11.46
N LEU A 4 -4.30 7.41 -11.65
CA LEU A 4 -4.87 8.23 -10.57
C LEU A 4 -6.25 7.78 -10.09
N GLU A 5 -6.74 6.64 -10.58
CA GLU A 5 -8.07 6.12 -10.25
C GLU A 5 -8.24 5.84 -8.74
N HIS A 6 -7.15 5.47 -8.05
CA HIS A 6 -7.18 5.25 -6.60
C HIS A 6 -7.54 6.51 -5.81
N LEU A 7 -7.27 7.71 -6.34
CA LEU A 7 -7.61 8.98 -5.68
C LEU A 7 -9.11 9.12 -5.42
N ALA A 8 -9.95 8.48 -6.23
CA ALA A 8 -11.40 8.48 -6.05
C ALA A 8 -11.84 7.85 -4.72
N ARG A 9 -11.01 6.97 -4.16
CA ARG A 9 -11.32 6.19 -2.95
C ARG A 9 -10.52 6.63 -1.74
N LEU A 10 -9.61 7.60 -1.89
CA LEU A 10 -8.79 8.07 -0.77
C LEU A 10 -9.60 8.96 0.19
N SER A 11 -9.35 8.81 1.50
CA SER A 11 -9.97 9.65 2.52
C SER A 11 -9.35 11.04 2.59
N LEU A 12 -10.15 12.08 2.82
CA LEU A 12 -9.64 13.42 3.17
C LEU A 12 -8.76 13.43 4.44
N ALA A 13 -8.88 12.42 5.29
CA ALA A 13 -8.03 12.27 6.47
C ALA A 13 -6.52 12.23 6.14
N LEU A 14 -6.16 11.87 4.90
CA LEU A 14 -4.76 11.91 4.44
C LEU A 14 -4.14 13.32 4.45
N LEU A 15 -4.96 14.38 4.45
CA LEU A 15 -4.49 15.76 4.47
C LEU A 15 -4.10 16.23 5.89
N THR A 16 -4.46 15.47 6.93
CA THR A 16 -4.19 15.82 8.34
C THR A 16 -2.74 16.22 8.61
N PRO A 17 -1.70 15.51 8.10
CA PRO A 17 -0.30 15.89 8.33
C PRO A 17 0.10 17.22 7.69
N ARG A 18 -0.71 17.76 6.76
CA ARG A 18 -0.46 19.03 6.05
C ARG A 18 -1.19 20.21 6.70
N VAL A 19 -1.92 19.98 7.78
CA VAL A 19 -2.64 21.04 8.50
C VAL A 19 -1.92 21.35 9.81
N GLU A 20 -1.78 22.64 10.11
CA GLU A 20 -1.17 23.09 11.36
C GLU A 20 -1.91 22.53 12.57
N ALA A 21 -1.17 22.16 13.62
CA ALA A 21 -1.71 21.49 14.81
C ALA A 21 -2.87 22.24 15.46
N ALA A 22 -2.82 23.58 15.45
CA ALA A 22 -3.85 24.46 16.01
C ALA A 22 -5.22 24.30 15.33
N TYR A 23 -5.26 23.84 14.07
CA TYR A 23 -6.50 23.68 13.30
C TYR A 23 -7.04 22.25 13.27
N LEU A 24 -6.32 21.28 13.86
CA LEU A 24 -6.71 19.88 13.81
C LEU A 24 -8.12 19.59 14.36
N PRO A 25 -8.59 20.20 15.47
CA PRO A 25 -9.94 19.97 15.97
C PRO A 25 -11.02 20.37 14.95
N GLN A 26 -10.86 21.51 14.27
CA GLN A 26 -11.84 21.96 13.27
C GLN A 26 -11.78 21.11 12.00
N VAL A 27 -10.57 20.68 11.60
CA VAL A 27 -10.38 19.86 10.39
C VAL A 27 -11.00 18.48 10.57
N ARG A 28 -10.76 17.83 11.71
CA ARG A 28 -11.25 16.46 11.98
C ARG A 28 -12.76 16.34 11.81
N ALA A 29 -13.52 17.37 12.19
CA ALA A 29 -14.97 17.41 12.04
C ALA A 29 -15.41 17.38 10.57
N VAL A 30 -14.65 18.01 9.66
CA VAL A 30 -15.06 18.23 8.26
C VAL A 30 -14.43 17.27 7.25
N ILE A 31 -13.35 16.55 7.63
CA ILE A 31 -12.66 15.57 6.77
C ILE A 31 -13.08 14.12 7.06
N SER A 32 -13.67 13.85 8.24
CA SER A 32 -13.96 12.49 8.68
C SER A 32 -14.96 11.82 7.74
N ARG A 33 -14.65 10.60 7.30
CA ARG A 33 -15.48 9.78 6.39
C ARG A 33 -15.82 10.47 5.05
N ARG A 34 -14.96 11.36 4.57
CA ARG A 34 -15.13 12.04 3.29
C ARG A 34 -14.04 11.63 2.30
N ARG A 35 -14.37 11.64 1.01
CA ARG A 35 -13.45 11.32 -0.08
C ARG A 35 -12.68 12.54 -0.53
N LEU A 36 -11.42 12.34 -0.91
CA LEU A 36 -10.55 13.39 -1.46
C LEU A 36 -11.21 14.11 -2.64
N VAL A 37 -11.85 13.35 -3.52
CA VAL A 37 -12.51 13.87 -4.73
C VAL A 37 -13.68 14.81 -4.46
N GLU A 38 -14.24 14.81 -3.25
CA GLU A 38 -15.33 15.73 -2.91
C GLU A 38 -14.85 17.20 -2.95
N LEU A 39 -13.56 17.46 -2.75
CA LEU A 39 -12.99 18.81 -2.80
C LEU A 39 -12.42 19.20 -4.18
N LEU A 40 -12.48 18.30 -5.17
CA LEU A 40 -11.82 18.49 -6.47
C LEU A 40 -12.79 18.87 -7.60
N ALA A 41 -14.10 18.74 -7.39
CA ALA A 41 -15.13 19.09 -8.37
C ALA A 41 -16.08 20.14 -7.78
N ALA A 42 -16.47 21.14 -8.57
CA ALA A 42 -17.32 22.26 -8.11
C ALA A 42 -18.62 21.77 -7.44
N ASP A 43 -19.40 20.94 -8.12
CA ASP A 43 -20.67 20.41 -7.59
C ASP A 43 -20.50 19.58 -6.30
N SER A 44 -19.37 18.88 -6.16
CA SER A 44 -19.09 18.11 -4.94
C SER A 44 -18.60 19.00 -3.80
N LEU A 45 -17.86 20.06 -4.12
CA LEU A 45 -17.38 21.04 -3.15
C LEU A 45 -18.53 21.85 -2.57
N ASP A 46 -19.51 22.22 -3.40
CA ASP A 46 -20.72 22.91 -2.97
C ASP A 46 -21.53 22.04 -2.00
N ARG A 47 -21.72 20.75 -2.34
CA ARG A 47 -22.37 19.77 -1.44
C ARG A 47 -21.61 19.60 -0.14
N TRP A 48 -20.30 19.40 -0.20
CA TRP A 48 -19.47 19.27 1.01
C TRP A 48 -19.56 20.53 1.89
N THR A 49 -19.58 21.72 1.30
CA THR A 49 -19.70 22.99 2.04
C THR A 49 -21.05 23.11 2.72
N ALA A 50 -22.13 22.71 2.05
CA ALA A 50 -23.49 22.73 2.60
C ALA A 50 -23.68 21.69 3.72
N GLU A 51 -23.13 20.49 3.56
CA GLU A 51 -23.27 19.39 4.52
C GLU A 51 -22.37 19.55 5.76
N MET A 52 -21.11 19.94 5.56
CA MET A 52 -20.09 19.94 6.62
C MET A 52 -19.97 21.28 7.34
N LEU A 53 -20.54 22.35 6.79
CA LEU A 53 -20.50 23.70 7.35
C LEU A 53 -19.09 24.12 7.82
N PRO A 54 -18.06 24.00 6.97
CA PRO A 54 -16.69 24.30 7.35
C PRO A 54 -16.53 25.79 7.71
N THR A 55 -15.62 26.09 8.64
CA THR A 55 -15.23 27.47 8.92
C THR A 55 -14.66 28.13 7.65
N PRO A 56 -14.72 29.47 7.52
CA PRO A 56 -14.21 30.17 6.33
C PRO A 56 -12.77 29.77 5.98
N ARG A 57 -11.91 29.64 7.00
CA ARG A 57 -10.52 29.19 6.83
C ARG A 57 -10.43 27.78 6.23
N MET A 58 -11.26 26.85 6.67
CA MET A 58 -11.24 25.46 6.16
C MET A 58 -11.80 25.36 4.75
N ARG A 59 -12.81 26.17 4.43
CA ARG A 59 -13.39 26.30 3.08
C ARG A 59 -12.33 26.71 2.05
N ASP A 60 -11.42 27.59 2.43
CA ASP A 60 -10.33 28.03 1.55
C ASP A 60 -9.13 27.07 1.55
N LEU A 61 -8.76 26.53 2.72
CA LEU A 61 -7.55 25.73 2.89
C LEU A 61 -7.66 24.32 2.28
N LEU A 62 -8.75 23.59 2.59
CA LEU A 62 -8.83 22.17 2.27
C LEU A 62 -8.86 21.88 0.76
N PRO A 63 -9.61 22.63 -0.08
CA PRO A 63 -9.57 22.42 -1.53
C PRO A 63 -8.19 22.67 -2.13
N ARG A 64 -7.46 23.69 -1.63
CA ARG A 64 -6.08 23.96 -2.08
C ARG A 64 -5.13 22.81 -1.71
N LEU A 65 -5.23 22.29 -0.48
CA LEU A 65 -4.44 21.14 -0.06
C LEU A 65 -4.79 19.86 -0.84
N ALA A 66 -6.07 19.64 -1.15
CA ALA A 66 -6.51 18.52 -1.96
C ALA A 66 -5.92 18.58 -3.37
N TRP A 67 -6.02 19.74 -4.05
CA TRP A 67 -5.40 19.94 -5.37
C TRP A 67 -3.89 19.77 -5.33
N ARG A 68 -3.21 20.34 -4.33
CA ARG A 68 -1.77 20.16 -4.17
C ARG A 68 -1.38 18.70 -3.99
N TYR A 69 -2.18 17.92 -3.25
CA TYR A 69 -1.96 16.48 -3.11
C TYR A 69 -2.09 15.74 -4.44
N VAL A 70 -3.06 16.09 -5.28
CA VAL A 70 -3.21 15.49 -6.62
C VAL A 70 -2.00 15.78 -7.50
N GLU A 71 -1.48 17.02 -7.47
CA GLU A 71 -0.27 17.41 -8.19
C GLU A 71 0.96 16.63 -7.71
N ASP A 72 1.14 16.55 -6.39
CA ASP A 72 2.25 15.81 -5.77
C ASP A 72 2.17 14.32 -6.13
N GLU A 73 0.97 13.72 -6.11
CA GLU A 73 0.78 12.32 -6.51
C GLU A 73 1.09 12.15 -8.00
N ARG A 74 0.69 13.09 -8.86
CA ARG A 74 1.01 13.04 -10.30
C ARG A 74 2.52 13.04 -10.54
N ALA A 75 3.24 13.91 -9.85
CA ALA A 75 4.70 13.99 -9.92
C ALA A 75 5.35 12.71 -9.37
N ALA A 76 4.84 12.18 -8.26
CA ALA A 76 5.32 10.94 -7.66
C ALA A 76 5.13 9.72 -8.58
N VAL A 77 4.01 9.63 -9.29
CA VAL A 77 3.77 8.57 -10.28
C VAL A 77 4.72 8.68 -11.46
N ALA A 78 4.97 9.90 -11.95
CA ALA A 78 5.94 10.12 -13.03
C ALA A 78 7.37 9.73 -12.61
N GLU A 79 7.80 10.15 -11.41
CA GLU A 79 9.08 9.76 -10.80
C GLU A 79 9.20 8.23 -10.64
N ALA A 80 8.15 7.59 -10.14
CA ALA A 80 8.12 6.14 -9.94
C ALA A 80 8.21 5.36 -11.26
N ARG A 81 7.53 5.83 -12.30
CA ARG A 81 7.57 5.22 -13.65
C ARG A 81 8.94 5.40 -14.31
N ALA A 82 9.56 6.57 -14.15
CA ALA A 82 10.90 6.84 -14.68
C ALA A 82 11.98 5.93 -14.07
N SER A 83 11.84 5.58 -12.79
CA SER A 83 12.77 4.70 -12.07
C SER A 83 12.38 3.21 -12.10
N LEU A 84 11.30 2.85 -12.81
CA LEU A 84 10.74 1.51 -12.73
C LEU A 84 11.70 0.45 -13.29
N ALA A 85 12.33 0.71 -14.43
CA ALA A 85 13.27 -0.23 -15.05
C ALA A 85 14.39 -0.63 -14.08
N GLU A 86 14.98 0.34 -13.39
CA GLU A 86 16.00 0.11 -12.38
C GLU A 86 15.47 -0.71 -11.20
N ARG A 87 14.25 -0.44 -10.73
CA ARG A 87 13.61 -1.17 -9.62
C ARG A 87 13.39 -2.66 -9.94
N LEU A 88 13.06 -2.97 -11.19
CA LEU A 88 12.77 -4.34 -11.65
C LEU A 88 14.03 -5.15 -12.02
N THR A 89 15.21 -4.54 -12.00
CA THR A 89 16.48 -5.25 -12.20
C THR A 89 16.70 -6.27 -11.06
N PRO A 90 17.11 -7.51 -11.39
CA PRO A 90 17.40 -8.52 -10.38
C PRO A 90 18.48 -8.05 -9.39
N PRO A 91 18.37 -8.39 -8.09
CA PRO A 91 19.41 -8.10 -7.11
C PRO A 91 20.75 -8.76 -7.46
N ALA A 92 21.85 -8.18 -6.97
CA ALA A 92 23.19 -8.72 -7.19
C ALA A 92 23.38 -10.12 -6.60
N GLU A 93 22.66 -10.44 -5.51
CA GLU A 93 22.71 -11.72 -4.84
C GLU A 93 21.82 -12.77 -5.54
N PRO A 94 22.40 -13.80 -6.20
CA PRO A 94 21.65 -14.77 -7.00
C PRO A 94 20.64 -15.60 -6.21
N ARG A 95 20.88 -15.83 -4.91
CA ARG A 95 19.96 -16.60 -4.06
C ARG A 95 18.57 -15.97 -3.96
N THR A 96 18.46 -14.66 -4.16
CA THR A 96 17.18 -13.92 -4.16
C THR A 96 16.36 -14.09 -5.45
N HIS A 97 16.97 -14.57 -6.54
CA HIS A 97 16.38 -14.51 -7.88
C HIS A 97 15.09 -15.32 -8.02
N ARG A 98 14.95 -16.42 -7.26
CA ARG A 98 13.71 -17.21 -7.26
C ARG A 98 12.52 -16.40 -6.76
N VAL A 99 12.67 -15.75 -5.59
CA VAL A 99 11.63 -14.90 -4.99
C VAL A 99 11.39 -13.66 -5.85
N HIS A 100 12.46 -13.06 -6.37
CA HIS A 100 12.38 -11.94 -7.31
C HIS A 100 11.54 -12.30 -8.56
N GLY A 101 11.79 -13.47 -9.16
CA GLY A 101 11.04 -13.95 -10.32
C GLY A 101 9.55 -14.12 -10.05
N MET A 102 9.16 -14.63 -8.87
CA MET A 102 7.76 -14.72 -8.47
C MET A 102 7.09 -13.35 -8.33
N LEU A 103 7.78 -12.40 -7.70
CA LEU A 103 7.29 -11.03 -7.55
C LEU A 103 7.12 -10.33 -8.91
N LEU A 104 8.07 -10.49 -9.82
CA LEU A 104 7.96 -9.97 -11.19
C LEU A 104 6.82 -10.63 -11.97
N ALA A 105 6.65 -11.95 -11.84
CA ALA A 105 5.58 -12.67 -12.51
C ALA A 105 4.20 -12.15 -12.07
N TRP A 106 4.00 -11.92 -10.76
CA TRP A 106 2.77 -11.31 -10.27
C TRP A 106 2.61 -9.86 -10.76
N ARG A 107 3.70 -9.08 -10.69
CA ARG A 107 3.70 -7.67 -11.10
C ARG A 107 3.31 -7.50 -12.59
N ALA A 108 3.70 -8.44 -13.45
CA ALA A 108 3.37 -8.41 -14.87
C ALA A 108 1.86 -8.54 -15.16
N LEU A 109 1.07 -9.01 -14.20
CA LEU A 109 -0.39 -9.11 -14.32
C LEU A 109 -1.10 -7.76 -14.11
N LEU A 110 -0.41 -6.74 -13.56
CA LEU A 110 -1.06 -5.50 -13.17
C LEU A 110 -1.37 -4.59 -14.37
N PRO A 111 -2.59 -4.03 -14.43
CA PRO A 111 -2.92 -3.00 -15.40
C PRO A 111 -2.03 -1.76 -15.24
N SER A 112 -1.72 -1.09 -16.36
CA SER A 112 -0.97 0.18 -16.37
C SER A 112 -1.69 1.32 -15.63
N SER A 113 -3.00 1.19 -15.43
CA SER A 113 -3.82 2.12 -14.64
C SER A 113 -3.52 2.07 -13.14
N VAL A 114 -2.84 1.05 -12.64
CA VAL A 114 -2.38 1.00 -11.24
C VAL A 114 -1.05 1.71 -11.11
N ALA A 115 -1.04 2.84 -10.41
CA ALA A 115 0.16 3.65 -10.24
C ALA A 115 1.17 3.04 -9.25
N PRO A 116 2.46 2.94 -9.61
CA PRO A 116 3.52 2.63 -8.65
C PRO A 116 3.80 3.82 -7.74
N ARG A 117 4.23 3.54 -6.50
CA ARG A 117 4.75 4.56 -5.59
C ARG A 117 6.23 4.87 -5.92
N PRO A 118 6.71 6.09 -5.64
CA PRO A 118 8.14 6.40 -5.73
C PRO A 118 8.89 5.68 -4.61
N SER A 119 10.18 5.39 -4.81
CA SER A 119 10.99 4.63 -3.87
C SER A 119 10.99 5.22 -2.45
N ARG A 120 10.98 6.56 -2.33
CA ARG A 120 10.88 7.27 -1.04
C ARG A 120 9.59 7.00 -0.25
N ALA A 121 8.56 6.45 -0.89
CA ALA A 121 7.29 6.09 -0.25
C ALA A 121 7.14 4.58 -0.02
N LEU A 122 8.19 3.79 -0.31
CA LEU A 122 8.26 2.34 -0.12
C LEU A 122 9.22 2.03 1.04
N SER A 123 8.77 2.23 2.27
CA SER A 123 9.60 1.96 3.45
C SER A 123 9.72 0.45 3.69
N LEU A 124 10.94 -0.05 3.86
CA LEU A 124 11.19 -1.45 4.21
C LEU A 124 10.62 -1.80 5.59
N GLU A 125 10.60 -0.85 6.52
CA GLU A 125 10.03 -1.03 7.88
C GLU A 125 8.51 -1.22 7.86
N ALA A 126 7.85 -0.82 6.76
CA ALA A 126 6.43 -1.05 6.57
C ALA A 126 6.14 -2.50 6.14
N LEU A 127 7.14 -3.23 5.63
CA LEU A 127 7.01 -4.63 5.27
C LEU A 127 7.26 -5.51 6.50
N VAL A 128 6.22 -6.17 6.98
CA VAL A 128 6.27 -6.96 8.21
C VAL A 128 6.06 -8.42 7.87
N GLU A 129 6.91 -9.30 8.39
CA GLU A 129 6.77 -10.75 8.25
C GLU A 129 5.46 -11.23 8.90
N GLU A 130 4.74 -12.10 8.18
CA GLU A 130 3.52 -12.70 8.72
C GLU A 130 3.88 -13.93 9.58
N PRO A 131 3.36 -14.03 10.81
CA PRO A 131 3.77 -15.10 11.73
C PRO A 131 3.21 -16.48 11.33
N ASP A 132 2.02 -16.51 10.72
CA ASP A 132 1.28 -17.75 10.47
C ASP A 132 1.50 -18.30 9.04
N LEU A 133 1.94 -17.44 8.12
CA LEU A 133 2.10 -17.78 6.70
C LEU A 133 3.41 -17.22 6.16
N PRO A 134 4.13 -17.97 5.30
CA PRO A 134 5.36 -17.48 4.69
C PRO A 134 5.06 -16.27 3.81
N GLY A 135 5.50 -15.09 4.24
CA GLY A 135 5.29 -13.87 3.48
C GLY A 135 5.28 -12.61 4.31
N PHE A 136 4.63 -11.58 3.77
CA PHE A 136 4.69 -10.25 4.32
C PHE A 136 3.34 -9.56 4.30
N ARG A 137 3.17 -8.61 5.20
CA ARG A 137 2.10 -7.63 5.20
C ARG A 137 2.69 -6.23 5.12
N LEU A 138 2.11 -5.41 4.25
CA LEU A 138 2.45 -4.00 4.16
C LEU A 138 1.60 -3.20 5.15
N LYS A 139 2.25 -2.52 6.10
CA LYS A 139 1.64 -1.53 6.98
C LYS A 139 1.29 -0.26 6.20
N GLU A 140 0.02 -0.14 5.84
CA GLU A 140 -0.48 1.04 5.13
C GLU A 140 -0.64 2.25 6.05
N THR A 141 -0.43 3.44 5.49
CA THR A 141 -0.63 4.74 6.16
C THR A 141 -1.76 5.55 5.52
N ARG A 142 -2.15 5.21 4.28
CA ARG A 142 -3.19 5.89 3.50
C ARG A 142 -4.54 5.20 3.68
N ILE A 143 -5.49 5.92 4.28
CA ILE A 143 -6.86 5.45 4.47
C ILE A 143 -7.61 5.45 3.13
N SER A 144 -8.24 4.33 2.80
CA SER A 144 -9.04 4.15 1.59
C SER A 144 -10.45 3.67 1.90
N GLU A 145 -11.40 4.09 1.09
CA GLU A 145 -12.78 3.61 1.11
C GLU A 145 -12.84 2.17 0.61
N GLN A 146 -13.42 1.28 1.41
CA GLN A 146 -13.79 -0.07 1.00
C GLN A 146 -15.10 -0.03 0.19
N PRO A 147 -15.24 -0.78 -0.92
CA PRO A 147 -16.46 -0.79 -1.72
C PRO A 147 -17.63 -1.26 -0.85
N VAL A 148 -18.81 -0.68 -1.08
CA VAL A 148 -20.00 -0.81 -0.23
C VAL A 148 -20.41 -2.27 -0.02
N GLY A 149 -20.45 -2.69 1.24
CA GLY A 149 -21.28 -3.81 1.69
C GLY A 149 -22.65 -3.31 2.19
N PRO A 150 -23.56 -4.20 2.64
CA PRO A 150 -24.91 -3.81 3.07
C PRO A 150 -24.98 -2.77 4.22
N ALA A 151 -23.86 -2.49 4.89
CA ALA A 151 -23.74 -1.49 5.96
C ALA A 151 -23.20 -0.10 5.50
N GLY A 152 -23.05 0.13 4.19
CA GLY A 152 -22.47 1.36 3.64
C GLY A 152 -20.95 1.25 3.38
N SER A 153 -20.35 2.31 2.83
CA SER A 153 -18.90 2.37 2.63
C SER A 153 -18.18 2.74 3.93
N VAL A 154 -17.07 2.06 4.19
CA VAL A 154 -16.23 2.29 5.37
C VAL A 154 -14.82 2.67 4.92
N PHE A 155 -14.22 3.63 5.61
CA PHE A 155 -12.83 3.98 5.43
C PHE A 155 -11.96 3.10 6.31
N ILE A 156 -11.04 2.36 5.69
CA ILE A 156 -10.13 1.43 6.37
C ILE A 156 -8.69 1.83 6.09
N LEU A 157 -7.75 1.34 6.90
CA LEU A 157 -6.36 1.21 6.48
C LEU A 157 -6.26 -0.12 5.71
N PRO A 158 -6.02 -0.09 4.38
CA PRO A 158 -5.85 -1.30 3.60
C PRO A 158 -4.75 -2.18 4.16
N ASP A 159 -5.00 -3.47 4.16
CA ASP A 159 -4.07 -4.50 4.56
C ASP A 159 -3.70 -5.28 3.29
N ALA A 160 -2.48 -5.09 2.79
CA ALA A 160 -1.97 -5.78 1.61
C ALA A 160 -1.00 -6.88 2.04
N ARG A 161 -1.31 -8.12 1.67
CA ARG A 161 -0.56 -9.32 2.09
C ARG A 161 0.04 -10.03 0.88
N LEU A 162 1.27 -10.47 1.03
CA LEU A 162 2.00 -11.33 0.13
C LEU A 162 2.11 -12.69 0.81
N THR A 163 1.62 -13.75 0.17
CA THR A 163 1.77 -15.12 0.66
C THR A 163 2.53 -15.93 -0.36
N PHE A 164 3.66 -16.48 0.05
CA PHE A 164 4.54 -17.25 -0.81
C PHE A 164 4.24 -18.74 -0.75
N SER A 165 4.40 -19.35 -1.90
CA SER A 165 4.50 -20.79 -2.08
C SER A 165 5.83 -21.09 -2.78
N PRO A 166 6.24 -22.37 -2.90
CA PRO A 166 7.51 -22.69 -3.55
C PRO A 166 7.64 -22.14 -4.98
N THR A 167 6.54 -21.91 -5.70
CA THR A 167 6.57 -21.56 -7.13
C THR A 167 5.81 -20.28 -7.48
N ALA A 168 5.05 -19.70 -6.55
CA ALA A 168 4.23 -18.52 -6.81
C ALA A 168 4.06 -17.66 -5.57
N VAL A 169 3.71 -16.39 -5.79
CA VAL A 169 3.25 -15.47 -4.75
C VAL A 169 1.78 -15.11 -5.01
N ALA A 170 0.96 -15.26 -3.98
CA ALA A 170 -0.40 -14.73 -3.94
C ALA A 170 -0.38 -13.35 -3.27
N VAL A 171 -1.22 -12.43 -3.75
CA VAL A 171 -1.25 -11.06 -3.25
C VAL A 171 -2.68 -10.60 -3.07
N ASP A 172 -3.05 -10.33 -1.82
CA ASP A 172 -4.40 -9.97 -1.42
C ASP A 172 -4.44 -8.58 -0.80
N CYS A 173 -5.58 -7.90 -0.89
CA CYS A 173 -5.76 -6.63 -0.20
C CYS A 173 -7.18 -6.43 0.33
N SER A 174 -7.29 -5.98 1.58
CA SER A 174 -8.58 -5.69 2.22
C SER A 174 -9.36 -4.54 1.56
N CYS A 175 -8.73 -3.76 0.67
CA CYS A 175 -9.44 -2.72 -0.10
C CYS A 175 -10.42 -3.30 -1.14
N GLY A 176 -10.43 -4.62 -1.37
CA GLY A 176 -11.44 -5.30 -2.19
C GLY A 176 -11.32 -5.12 -3.70
N ALA A 177 -10.26 -4.45 -4.18
CA ALA A 177 -9.95 -4.39 -5.61
C ALA A 177 -9.04 -5.55 -6.01
N THR A 178 -9.29 -6.15 -7.19
CA THR A 178 -8.47 -7.24 -7.75
C THR A 178 -7.02 -6.82 -7.94
N PHE A 179 -6.81 -5.63 -8.51
CA PHE A 179 -5.52 -4.97 -8.63
C PHE A 179 -5.60 -3.58 -8.03
N CYS A 180 -4.68 -3.23 -7.13
CA CYS A 180 -4.65 -1.91 -6.51
C CYS A 180 -3.24 -1.43 -6.19
N VAL A 181 -3.14 -0.13 -5.91
CA VAL A 181 -1.88 0.54 -5.55
C VAL A 181 -1.26 -0.01 -4.25
N HIS A 182 -2.06 -0.64 -3.38
CA HIS A 182 -1.58 -1.23 -2.11
C HIS A 182 -0.85 -2.55 -2.36
N GLN A 183 -1.44 -3.44 -3.16
CA GLN A 183 -0.80 -4.69 -3.57
C GLN A 183 0.47 -4.39 -4.37
N LEU A 184 0.41 -3.42 -5.28
CA LEU A 184 1.59 -3.00 -6.02
C LEU A 184 2.67 -2.43 -5.11
N ALA A 185 2.30 -1.61 -4.12
CA ALA A 185 3.25 -1.09 -3.15
C ALA A 185 3.88 -2.22 -2.31
N ALA A 186 3.12 -3.25 -1.92
CA ALA A 186 3.64 -4.39 -1.19
C ALA A 186 4.68 -5.16 -2.01
N VAL A 187 4.37 -5.44 -3.28
CA VAL A 187 5.31 -6.10 -4.20
C VAL A 187 6.54 -5.24 -4.49
N ASP A 188 6.38 -3.96 -4.81
CA ASP A 188 7.50 -3.07 -5.06
C ASP A 188 8.38 -2.89 -3.79
N THR A 189 7.79 -2.92 -2.59
CA THR A 189 8.54 -2.89 -1.32
C THR A 189 9.30 -4.20 -1.10
N ALA A 190 8.70 -5.36 -1.39
CA ALA A 190 9.37 -6.65 -1.31
C ALA A 190 10.52 -6.77 -2.34
N LEU A 191 10.36 -6.21 -3.53
CA LEU A 191 11.44 -6.11 -4.52
C LEU A 191 12.63 -5.29 -4.01
N LEU A 192 12.36 -4.20 -3.28
CA LEU A 192 13.41 -3.41 -2.61
C LEU A 192 14.03 -4.17 -1.43
N TRP A 193 13.22 -4.89 -0.64
CA TRP A 193 13.69 -5.71 0.49
C TRP A 193 14.71 -6.77 0.05
N LEU A 194 14.53 -7.40 -1.13
CA LEU A 194 15.49 -8.36 -1.68
C LEU A 194 16.89 -7.78 -1.97
N ARG A 195 17.04 -6.45 -1.99
CA ARG A 195 18.32 -5.77 -2.24
C ARG A 195 19.10 -5.45 -0.96
N GLN A 196 18.56 -5.79 0.21
CA GLN A 196 19.26 -5.56 1.46
C GLN A 196 20.55 -6.39 1.56
N ARG A 197 21.40 -6.02 2.51
CA ARG A 197 22.65 -6.73 2.77
C ARG A 197 22.36 -8.18 3.18
N TRP A 198 23.16 -9.12 2.67
CA TRP A 198 23.08 -10.51 3.08
C TRP A 198 23.41 -10.69 4.57
N THR A 199 22.52 -11.35 5.29
CA THR A 199 22.66 -11.78 6.69
C THR A 199 22.08 -13.18 6.85
N GLU A 200 22.40 -13.87 7.94
CA GLU A 200 21.84 -15.20 8.23
C GLU A 200 20.31 -15.12 8.42
N ALA A 201 19.82 -14.15 9.20
CA ALA A 201 18.39 -13.92 9.36
C ALA A 201 17.66 -13.69 8.03
N PHE A 202 18.25 -12.89 7.12
CA PHE A 202 17.67 -12.70 5.80
C PHE A 202 17.65 -13.99 4.97
N ALA A 203 18.72 -14.79 5.03
CA ALA A 203 18.80 -16.08 4.36
C ALA A 203 17.70 -17.02 4.85
N GLU A 204 17.51 -17.10 6.18
CA GLU A 204 16.48 -17.92 6.81
C GLU A 204 15.06 -17.49 6.38
N THR A 205 14.76 -16.20 6.43
CA THR A 205 13.47 -15.67 5.94
C THR A 205 13.27 -16.03 4.46
N LEU A 206 14.28 -15.83 3.62
CA LEU A 206 14.20 -16.11 2.18
C LEU A 206 13.96 -17.60 1.88
N GLU A 207 14.62 -18.49 2.61
CA GLU A 207 14.40 -19.94 2.51
C GLU A 207 12.98 -20.31 2.94
N GLU A 208 12.47 -19.69 4.00
CA GLU A 208 11.13 -19.94 4.52
C GLU A 208 10.03 -19.57 3.52
N LEU A 209 10.20 -18.45 2.79
CA LEU A 209 9.26 -18.01 1.75
C LEU A 209 9.00 -19.10 0.71
N VAL A 210 10.05 -19.84 0.32
CA VAL A 210 9.97 -20.86 -0.75
C VAL A 210 9.90 -22.29 -0.22
N ARG A 211 9.84 -22.46 1.11
CA ARG A 211 9.79 -23.77 1.75
C ARG A 211 8.48 -24.50 1.35
N PRO A 212 8.54 -25.78 0.98
CA PRO A 212 7.33 -26.58 0.79
C PRO A 212 6.53 -26.74 2.09
N GLN A 213 5.21 -26.81 1.98
CA GLN A 213 4.33 -26.96 3.16
C GLN A 213 4.67 -28.19 3.99
N TRP A 214 4.95 -29.34 3.36
CA TRP A 214 5.33 -30.56 4.07
C TRP A 214 6.60 -30.37 4.92
N ALA A 215 7.57 -29.59 4.45
CA ALA A 215 8.82 -29.33 5.17
C ALA A 215 8.61 -28.39 6.36
N ARG A 216 7.66 -27.44 6.26
CA ARG A 216 7.21 -26.63 7.40
C ARG A 216 6.54 -27.48 8.47
N THR A 217 5.63 -28.35 8.04
CA THR A 217 4.91 -29.25 8.96
C THR A 217 5.86 -30.17 9.69
N LEU A 218 6.85 -30.75 8.99
CA LEU A 218 7.87 -31.59 9.62
C LEU A 218 8.64 -30.84 10.71
N ARG A 219 9.13 -29.62 10.42
CA ARG A 219 9.82 -28.78 11.42
C ARG A 219 8.96 -28.35 12.60
N ALA A 220 7.66 -28.16 12.38
CA ALA A 220 6.72 -27.85 13.46
C ALA A 220 6.52 -29.05 14.38
N LEU A 221 6.47 -30.26 13.81
CA LEU A 221 6.40 -31.50 14.58
C LEU A 221 7.71 -31.77 15.35
N GLU A 222 8.87 -31.58 14.72
CA GLU A 222 10.18 -31.71 15.37
C GLU A 222 10.30 -30.79 16.59
N ARG A 223 9.96 -29.50 16.45
CA ARG A 223 9.95 -28.55 17.57
C ARG A 223 8.97 -28.93 18.68
N ALA A 224 7.76 -29.38 18.33
CA ALA A 224 6.79 -29.80 19.32
C ALA A 224 7.26 -31.01 20.14
N VAL A 225 8.09 -31.89 19.56
CA VAL A 225 8.71 -33.03 20.25
C VAL A 225 9.90 -32.58 21.12
N GLU A 226 10.70 -31.61 20.69
CA GLU A 226 11.84 -31.08 21.46
C GLU A 226 11.40 -30.21 22.66
N GLU A 227 10.25 -29.55 22.57
CA GLU A 227 9.68 -28.69 23.62
C GLU A 227 8.79 -29.44 24.63
N SER A 228 8.53 -30.74 24.41
CA SER A 228 7.76 -31.63 25.30
C SER A 228 8.64 -32.40 26.27
#